data_AF-A0A925HJ81-F1
#
_entry.id   AF-A0A925HJ81-F1
#
_cell.length_a   1.000
_cell.length_b   1.000
_cell.length_c   1.000
_cell.angle_alpha   90.00
_cell.angle_beta   90.00
_cell.angle_gamma   90.00
#
_symmetry.space_group_name_H-M   'P 1'
#
loop_
_entity.id
_entity.type
_entity.pdbx_description
1 polymer ?
#
loop_
_entity_poly.entity_id
_entity_poly.type
_entity_poly.pdbx_seq_one_letter_code
_entity_poly.pdbx_strand_id
1 'polypeptide(L)'
;MGLVLQERGEETSALRAFEQARDMLAELGNERAREIVGAHVNVARTRVHLSQFAEAERSVVEAEEALKRLGHDDPGQQADIAVVRSSLASAWKGDPAQAEAFTVDEVALRRRADQPAVLAGSLNNLAVMKVNRGKLDEALPLYEEAIGVASREYGEQHHITASLMENQANIYRMKKDYDTCLAHGACARHSRIDLRARQPARRQDAAESRGNRDHQEGLQTGAGADGGRLAEPAEASGGAAHGCRPGAPQPRALPQGPGRCRERAPRQSGGFGDLRRRVRADGGGAAADVAGHRRAPLHSG
;
A
#
# COMPACT_ATOMS: atom_id res chain seq x y z
N MET A 1 5.73 9.14 -26.52
CA MET A 1 4.55 10.02 -26.67
C MET A 1 3.44 9.66 -25.70
N GLY A 2 2.88 8.43 -25.72
CA GLY A 2 1.74 8.03 -24.86
C GLY A 2 1.87 8.40 -23.37
N LEU A 3 3.01 8.12 -22.73
CA LEU A 3 3.26 8.48 -21.32
C LEU A 3 3.07 9.99 -21.03
N VAL A 4 3.53 10.87 -21.93
CA VAL A 4 3.39 12.32 -21.79
C VAL A 4 1.93 12.78 -21.91
N LEU A 5 1.11 12.02 -22.63
CA LEU A 5 -0.34 12.26 -22.74
C LEU A 5 -1.06 11.78 -21.46
N GLN A 6 -0.60 10.70 -20.81
CA GLN A 6 -1.14 10.28 -19.50
C GLN A 6 -0.88 11.34 -18.41
N GLU A 7 0.34 11.90 -18.35
CA GLU A 7 0.68 12.99 -17.41
C GLU A 7 -0.18 14.27 -17.62
N ARG A 8 -0.79 14.42 -18.79
CA ARG A 8 -1.73 15.51 -19.12
C ARG A 8 -3.20 15.15 -18.90
N GLY A 9 -3.50 13.91 -18.51
CA GLY A 9 -4.87 13.37 -18.41
C GLY A 9 -5.53 13.07 -19.76
N GLU A 10 -4.78 13.08 -20.87
CA GLU A 10 -5.29 12.84 -22.22
C GLU A 10 -5.37 11.33 -22.55
N GLU A 11 -6.01 10.54 -21.69
CA GLU A 11 -5.96 9.07 -21.73
C GLU A 11 -6.42 8.46 -23.07
N THR A 12 -7.45 9.01 -23.72
CA THR A 12 -7.90 8.55 -25.06
C THR A 12 -6.89 8.85 -26.18
N SER A 13 -6.05 9.87 -26.01
CA SER A 13 -4.94 10.16 -26.92
C SER A 13 -3.72 9.28 -26.59
N ALA A 14 -3.47 9.04 -25.30
CA ALA A 14 -2.44 8.12 -24.84
C ALA A 14 -2.70 6.69 -25.34
N LEU A 15 -3.94 6.20 -25.23
CA LEU A 15 -4.35 4.87 -25.69
C LEU A 15 -4.03 4.67 -27.17
N ARG A 16 -4.49 5.59 -28.03
CA ARG A 16 -4.21 5.54 -29.48
C ARG A 16 -2.72 5.54 -29.79
N ALA A 17 -1.92 6.33 -29.06
CA ALA A 17 -0.47 6.35 -29.24
C ALA A 17 0.22 5.04 -28.79
N PHE A 18 -0.30 4.35 -27.76
CA PHE A 18 0.19 3.05 -27.32
C PHE A 18 -0.26 1.90 -28.24
N GLU A 19 -1.50 1.95 -28.74
CA GLU A 19 -2.01 0.99 -29.73
C GLU A 19 -1.23 1.07 -31.04
N GLN A 20 -1.00 2.28 -31.57
CA GLN A 20 -0.11 2.50 -32.72
C GLN A 20 1.30 1.94 -32.48
N ALA A 21 1.87 2.15 -31.28
CA ALA A 21 3.19 1.62 -30.95
C ALA A 21 3.20 0.07 -30.90
N ARG A 22 2.17 -0.54 -30.28
CA ARG A 22 1.97 -2.01 -30.28
C ARG A 22 1.88 -2.55 -31.70
N ASP A 23 1.08 -1.92 -32.56
CA ASP A 23 0.80 -2.42 -33.91
C ASP A 23 2.06 -2.37 -34.79
N MET A 24 2.84 -1.28 -34.72
CA MET A 24 4.16 -1.20 -35.37
C MET A 24 5.16 -2.24 -34.82
N LEU A 25 5.12 -2.52 -33.51
CA LEU A 25 5.99 -3.53 -32.90
C LEU A 25 5.57 -4.96 -33.30
N ALA A 26 4.27 -5.21 -33.53
CA ALA A 26 3.77 -6.51 -33.96
C ALA A 26 4.26 -6.88 -35.37
N GLU A 27 4.44 -5.90 -36.27
CA GLU A 27 5.04 -6.12 -37.60
C GLU A 27 6.49 -6.59 -37.54
N LEU A 28 7.23 -6.26 -36.46
CA LEU A 28 8.62 -6.68 -36.23
C LEU A 28 8.73 -8.08 -35.62
N GLY A 29 7.61 -8.71 -35.25
CA GLY A 29 7.56 -10.07 -34.72
C GLY A 29 8.37 -10.28 -33.44
N ASN A 30 8.94 -11.49 -33.28
CA ASN A 30 9.54 -11.91 -32.02
C ASN A 30 10.87 -11.19 -31.68
N GLU A 31 11.51 -10.49 -32.62
CA GLU A 31 12.76 -9.74 -32.37
C GLU A 31 12.59 -8.60 -31.36
N ARG A 32 11.34 -8.14 -31.16
CA ARG A 32 10.96 -7.07 -30.22
C ARG A 32 9.97 -7.55 -29.16
N ALA A 33 9.99 -8.84 -28.82
CA ALA A 33 9.03 -9.43 -27.89
C ALA A 33 8.97 -8.71 -26.52
N ARG A 34 10.10 -8.21 -25.99
CA ARG A 34 10.11 -7.43 -24.73
C ARG A 34 9.38 -6.09 -24.88
N GLU A 35 9.62 -5.36 -25.96
CA GLU A 35 8.94 -4.10 -26.26
C GLU A 35 7.45 -4.32 -26.55
N ILE A 36 7.08 -5.44 -27.19
CA ILE A 36 5.69 -5.86 -27.38
C ILE A 36 4.98 -6.04 -26.03
N VAL A 37 5.57 -6.77 -25.07
CA VAL A 37 5.00 -6.91 -23.71
C VAL A 37 4.78 -5.54 -23.07
N GLY A 38 5.80 -4.68 -23.09
CA GLY A 38 5.71 -3.31 -22.56
C GLY A 38 4.62 -2.46 -23.24
N ALA A 39 4.41 -2.62 -24.55
CA ALA A 39 3.34 -1.93 -25.28
C ALA A 39 1.95 -2.42 -24.83
N HIS A 40 1.74 -3.74 -24.74
CA HIS A 40 0.47 -4.30 -24.24
C HIS A 40 0.20 -3.91 -22.78
N VAL A 41 1.21 -3.89 -21.89
CA VAL A 41 1.09 -3.40 -20.50
C VAL A 41 0.62 -1.94 -20.46
N ASN A 42 1.22 -1.05 -21.27
CA ASN A 42 0.82 0.36 -21.31
C ASN A 42 -0.60 0.53 -21.86
N VAL A 43 -0.97 -0.18 -22.95
CA VAL A 43 -2.35 -0.22 -23.48
C VAL A 43 -3.33 -0.69 -22.39
N ALA A 44 -3.01 -1.77 -21.67
CA ALA A 44 -3.87 -2.31 -20.63
C ALA A 44 -4.04 -1.33 -19.44
N ARG A 45 -2.95 -0.70 -18.97
CA ARG A 45 -3.03 0.32 -17.90
C ARG A 45 -3.91 1.51 -18.29
N THR A 46 -3.75 2.05 -19.50
CA THR A 46 -4.61 3.14 -19.99
C THR A 46 -6.07 2.71 -20.14
N ARG A 47 -6.33 1.47 -20.58
CA ARG A 47 -7.69 0.91 -20.62
C ARG A 47 -8.33 0.77 -19.23
N VAL A 48 -7.55 0.42 -18.19
CA VAL A 48 -8.04 0.46 -16.79
C VAL A 48 -8.43 1.87 -16.37
N HIS A 49 -7.62 2.90 -16.69
CA HIS A 49 -7.96 4.31 -16.40
C HIS A 49 -9.26 4.75 -17.10
N LEU A 50 -9.49 4.27 -18.33
CA LEU A 50 -10.72 4.50 -19.11
C LEU A 50 -11.91 3.61 -18.68
N SER A 51 -11.76 2.79 -17.63
CA SER A 51 -12.74 1.79 -17.18
C SER A 51 -13.12 0.73 -18.23
N GLN A 52 -12.29 0.54 -19.25
CA GLN A 52 -12.41 -0.47 -20.31
C GLN A 52 -11.77 -1.79 -19.86
N PHE A 53 -12.32 -2.35 -18.78
CA PHE A 53 -11.61 -3.40 -18.05
C PHE A 53 -11.51 -4.74 -18.81
N ALA A 54 -12.52 -5.10 -19.63
CA ALA A 54 -12.46 -6.32 -20.45
C ALA A 54 -11.41 -6.19 -21.57
N GLU A 55 -11.30 -5.00 -22.16
CA GLU A 55 -10.27 -4.65 -23.14
C GLU A 55 -8.87 -4.64 -22.48
N ALA A 56 -8.77 -4.19 -21.22
CA ALA A 56 -7.53 -4.24 -20.46
C ALA A 56 -7.11 -5.69 -20.16
N GLU A 57 -8.01 -6.53 -19.67
CA GLU A 57 -7.76 -7.95 -19.41
C GLU A 57 -7.26 -8.68 -20.67
N ARG A 58 -7.90 -8.45 -21.84
CA ARG A 58 -7.42 -9.00 -23.12
C ARG A 58 -5.97 -8.60 -23.40
N SER A 59 -5.60 -7.34 -23.18
CA SER A 59 -4.20 -6.91 -23.38
C SER A 59 -3.23 -7.36 -22.31
N VAL A 60 -3.67 -7.70 -21.09
CA VAL A 60 -2.83 -8.41 -20.11
C VAL A 60 -2.54 -9.84 -20.57
N VAL A 61 -3.54 -10.56 -21.12
CA VAL A 61 -3.34 -11.91 -21.68
C VAL A 61 -2.38 -11.87 -22.88
N GLU A 62 -2.54 -10.90 -23.79
CA GLU A 62 -1.61 -10.68 -24.91
C GLU A 62 -0.17 -10.40 -24.43
N ALA A 63 0.00 -9.61 -23.35
CA ALA A 63 1.29 -9.35 -22.73
C ALA A 63 1.92 -10.64 -22.13
N GLU A 64 1.14 -11.47 -21.45
CA GLU A 64 1.60 -12.75 -20.91
C GLU A 64 1.97 -13.75 -22.01
N GLU A 65 1.29 -13.73 -23.15
CA GLU A 65 1.67 -14.53 -24.31
C GLU A 65 2.97 -14.05 -24.95
N ALA A 66 3.13 -12.74 -25.17
CA ALA A 66 4.38 -12.17 -25.68
C ALA A 66 5.56 -12.45 -24.73
N LEU A 67 5.32 -12.43 -23.42
CA LEU A 67 6.31 -12.83 -22.41
C LEU A 67 6.68 -14.32 -22.52
N LYS A 68 5.71 -15.22 -22.71
CA LYS A 68 6.00 -16.65 -22.96
C LYS A 68 6.85 -16.87 -24.22
N ARG A 69 6.67 -16.05 -25.26
CA ARG A 69 7.45 -16.14 -26.51
C ARG A 69 8.93 -15.74 -26.35
N LEU A 70 9.30 -15.02 -25.28
CA LEU A 70 10.72 -14.73 -24.98
C LEU A 70 11.52 -16.00 -24.61
N GLY A 71 10.86 -17.09 -24.20
CA GLY A 71 11.51 -18.37 -23.90
C GLY A 71 12.35 -18.39 -22.63
N HIS A 72 12.46 -17.27 -21.91
CA HIS A 72 13.08 -17.15 -20.59
C HIS A 72 12.18 -16.34 -19.66
N ASP A 73 12.31 -16.54 -18.34
CA ASP A 73 11.65 -15.65 -17.37
C ASP A 73 12.26 -14.24 -17.45
N ASP A 74 11.40 -13.21 -17.37
CA ASP A 74 11.79 -11.81 -17.25
C ASP A 74 11.07 -11.21 -16.03
N PRO A 75 11.72 -11.14 -14.86
CA PRO A 75 11.15 -10.60 -13.63
C PRO A 75 10.60 -9.17 -13.77
N GLY A 76 11.22 -8.34 -14.61
CA GLY A 76 10.75 -6.97 -14.84
C GLY A 76 9.40 -6.94 -15.56
N GLN A 77 9.27 -7.71 -16.64
CA GLN A 77 8.00 -7.83 -17.37
C GLN A 77 6.91 -8.50 -16.50
N GLN A 78 7.26 -9.48 -15.67
CA GLN A 78 6.33 -10.10 -14.73
C GLN A 78 5.79 -9.10 -13.70
N ALA A 79 6.66 -8.24 -13.17
CA ALA A 79 6.27 -7.16 -12.27
C ALA A 79 5.34 -6.13 -12.93
N ASP A 80 5.66 -5.72 -14.16
CA ASP A 80 4.86 -4.77 -14.94
C ASP A 80 3.44 -5.31 -15.21
N ILE A 81 3.31 -6.60 -15.57
CA ILE A 81 2.03 -7.31 -15.71
C ILE A 81 1.29 -7.38 -14.36
N ALA A 82 2.00 -7.67 -13.25
CA ALA A 82 1.41 -7.73 -11.92
C ALA A 82 0.79 -6.40 -11.46
N VAL A 83 1.41 -5.26 -11.80
CA VAL A 83 0.85 -3.92 -11.52
C VAL A 83 -0.50 -3.72 -12.21
N VAL A 84 -0.66 -4.18 -13.45
CA VAL A 84 -1.93 -4.08 -14.18
C VAL A 84 -2.98 -5.05 -13.60
N ARG A 85 -2.60 -6.30 -13.27
CA ARG A 85 -3.49 -7.25 -12.57
C ARG A 85 -4.01 -6.67 -11.24
N SER A 86 -3.13 -6.02 -10.46
CA SER A 86 -3.51 -5.33 -9.21
C SER A 86 -4.49 -4.17 -9.45
N SER A 87 -4.26 -3.40 -10.51
CA SER A 87 -5.12 -2.28 -10.88
C SER A 87 -6.50 -2.76 -11.36
N LEU A 88 -6.56 -3.87 -12.11
CA LEU A 88 -7.80 -4.55 -12.47
C LEU A 88 -8.55 -5.04 -11.22
N ALA A 89 -7.89 -5.74 -10.30
CA ALA A 89 -8.51 -6.22 -9.06
C ALA A 89 -9.13 -5.09 -8.20
N SER A 90 -8.49 -3.93 -8.17
CA SER A 90 -8.95 -2.76 -7.40
C SER A 90 -10.05 -1.94 -8.10
N ALA A 91 -9.94 -1.76 -9.42
CA ALA A 91 -10.88 -0.96 -10.20
C ALA A 91 -12.16 -1.73 -10.61
N TRP A 92 -12.07 -3.06 -10.77
CA TRP A 92 -13.19 -3.91 -11.13
C TRP A 92 -14.17 -4.08 -9.96
N LYS A 93 -15.20 -3.23 -9.92
CA LYS A 93 -16.33 -3.33 -8.99
C LYS A 93 -17.43 -4.32 -9.43
N GLY A 94 -17.14 -5.16 -10.42
CA GLY A 94 -18.05 -6.20 -10.93
C GLY A 94 -18.00 -7.47 -10.05
N ASP A 95 -17.85 -8.63 -10.69
CA ASP A 95 -17.76 -9.90 -9.98
C ASP A 95 -16.54 -9.96 -9.01
N PRO A 96 -16.75 -10.12 -7.69
CA PRO A 96 -15.65 -10.30 -6.74
C PRO A 96 -14.84 -11.58 -6.96
N ALA A 97 -15.34 -12.58 -7.71
CA ALA A 97 -14.57 -13.78 -8.07
C ALA A 97 -13.52 -13.48 -9.14
N GLN A 98 -13.84 -12.61 -10.09
CA GLN A 98 -12.88 -12.13 -11.10
C GLN A 98 -11.82 -11.23 -10.45
N ALA A 99 -12.21 -10.36 -9.51
CA ALA A 99 -11.24 -9.60 -8.72
C ALA A 99 -10.31 -10.53 -7.92
N GLU A 100 -10.81 -11.60 -7.29
CA GLU A 100 -9.97 -12.59 -6.59
C GLU A 100 -9.02 -13.30 -7.55
N ALA A 101 -9.48 -13.67 -8.75
CA ALA A 101 -8.63 -14.27 -9.78
C ALA A 101 -7.49 -13.34 -10.19
N PHE A 102 -7.77 -12.05 -10.44
CA PHE A 102 -6.73 -11.05 -10.73
C PHE A 102 -5.70 -10.91 -9.61
N THR A 103 -6.12 -10.97 -8.33
CA THR A 103 -5.18 -10.93 -7.19
C THR A 103 -4.37 -12.24 -7.04
N VAL A 104 -4.95 -13.40 -7.38
CA VAL A 104 -4.20 -14.68 -7.42
C VAL A 104 -3.11 -14.63 -8.50
N ASP A 105 -3.45 -14.15 -9.70
CA ASP A 105 -2.49 -13.98 -10.80
C ASP A 105 -1.38 -12.98 -10.42
N GLU A 106 -1.75 -11.84 -9.80
CA GLU A 106 -0.80 -10.84 -9.28
C GLU A 106 0.20 -11.48 -8.30
N VAL A 107 -0.28 -12.21 -7.30
CA VAL A 107 0.57 -12.88 -6.30
C VAL A 107 1.52 -13.88 -6.97
N ALA A 108 1.04 -14.65 -7.94
CA ALA A 108 1.87 -15.59 -8.69
C ALA A 108 2.98 -14.88 -9.50
N LEU A 109 2.66 -13.76 -10.15
CA LEU A 109 3.62 -12.95 -10.90
C LEU A 109 4.65 -12.29 -9.97
N ARG A 110 4.23 -11.66 -8.87
CA ARG A 110 5.16 -11.03 -7.90
C ARG A 110 6.11 -12.02 -7.23
N ARG A 111 5.67 -13.26 -7.02
CA ARG A 111 6.53 -14.33 -6.47
C ARG A 111 7.59 -14.78 -7.47
N ARG A 112 7.30 -14.79 -8.78
CA ARG A 112 8.31 -15.07 -9.83
C ARG A 112 9.24 -13.90 -10.09
N ALA A 113 8.70 -12.67 -10.00
CA ALA A 113 9.45 -11.43 -10.16
C ALA A 113 10.39 -11.09 -8.98
N ASP A 114 10.43 -11.94 -7.95
CA ASP A 114 11.16 -11.75 -6.68
C ASP A 114 10.96 -10.35 -6.08
N GLN A 115 9.70 -9.96 -5.88
CA GLN A 115 9.31 -8.67 -5.31
C GLN A 115 8.75 -8.79 -3.87
N PRO A 116 9.55 -9.23 -2.88
CA PRO A 116 9.07 -9.55 -1.53
C PRO A 116 8.36 -8.37 -0.85
N ALA A 117 8.94 -7.16 -0.95
CA ALA A 117 8.36 -5.94 -0.40
C ALA A 117 6.89 -5.69 -0.79
N VAL A 118 6.52 -5.94 -2.05
CA VAL A 118 5.15 -5.71 -2.54
C VAL A 118 4.28 -6.98 -2.43
N LEU A 119 4.90 -8.17 -2.55
CA LEU A 119 4.24 -9.47 -2.41
C LEU A 119 3.48 -9.60 -1.07
N ALA A 120 4.05 -9.12 0.04
CA ALA A 120 3.37 -9.13 1.34
C ALA A 120 2.03 -8.36 1.34
N GLY A 121 1.95 -7.24 0.59
CA GLY A 121 0.72 -6.46 0.42
C GLY A 121 -0.33 -7.20 -0.42
N SER A 122 0.09 -7.83 -1.51
CA SER A 122 -0.81 -8.61 -2.38
C SER A 122 -1.36 -9.86 -1.67
N LEU A 123 -0.52 -10.56 -0.90
CA LEU A 123 -0.93 -11.68 -0.06
C LEU A 123 -1.96 -11.26 1.01
N ASN A 124 -1.75 -10.11 1.66
CA ASN A 124 -2.73 -9.54 2.59
C ASN A 124 -4.07 -9.26 1.90
N ASN A 125 -4.05 -8.66 0.72
CA ASN A 125 -5.28 -8.33 -0.01
C ASN A 125 -6.05 -9.61 -0.38
N LEU A 126 -5.36 -10.64 -0.90
CA LEU A 126 -5.96 -11.94 -1.18
C LEU A 126 -6.54 -12.57 0.10
N ALA A 127 -5.81 -12.53 1.21
CA ALA A 127 -6.28 -13.07 2.49
C ALA A 127 -7.53 -12.35 3.01
N VAL A 128 -7.60 -11.01 2.91
CA VAL A 128 -8.80 -10.22 3.22
C VAL A 128 -9.99 -10.65 2.35
N MET A 129 -9.78 -10.89 1.05
CA MET A 129 -10.83 -11.37 0.14
C MET A 129 -11.36 -12.75 0.54
N LYS A 130 -10.49 -13.67 0.97
CA LYS A 130 -10.87 -14.97 1.54
C LYS A 130 -11.68 -14.81 2.84
N VAL A 131 -11.24 -13.94 3.77
CA VAL A 131 -11.97 -13.65 5.03
C VAL A 131 -13.36 -13.10 4.74
N ASN A 132 -13.50 -12.14 3.81
CA ASN A 132 -14.79 -11.58 3.42
C ASN A 132 -15.76 -12.60 2.80
N ARG A 133 -15.24 -13.74 2.33
CA ARG A 133 -16.00 -14.89 1.81
C ARG A 133 -16.24 -15.99 2.86
N GLY A 134 -15.84 -15.77 4.11
CA GLY A 134 -15.91 -16.76 5.20
C GLY A 134 -14.88 -17.88 5.09
N LYS A 135 -13.96 -17.82 4.11
CA LYS A 135 -12.92 -18.83 3.85
C LYS A 135 -11.71 -18.63 4.76
N LEU A 136 -11.95 -18.67 6.08
CA LEU A 136 -10.95 -18.37 7.11
C LEU A 136 -9.71 -19.27 7.02
N ASP A 137 -9.92 -20.56 6.72
CA ASP A 137 -8.83 -21.54 6.58
C ASP A 137 -7.99 -21.35 5.30
N GLU A 138 -8.54 -20.76 4.23
CA GLU A 138 -7.76 -20.34 3.06
C GLU A 138 -6.96 -19.05 3.33
N ALA A 139 -7.40 -18.23 4.29
CA ALA A 139 -6.77 -16.95 4.60
C ALA A 139 -5.56 -17.07 5.53
N LEU A 140 -5.58 -18.00 6.49
CA LEU A 140 -4.47 -18.21 7.44
C LEU A 140 -3.10 -18.42 6.76
N PRO A 141 -2.90 -19.37 5.82
CA PRO A 141 -1.59 -19.58 5.20
C PRO A 141 -1.11 -18.38 4.38
N LEU A 142 -2.03 -17.59 3.81
CA LEU A 142 -1.69 -16.34 3.11
C LEU A 142 -1.17 -15.26 4.06
N TYR A 143 -1.75 -15.15 5.27
CA TYR A 143 -1.22 -14.28 6.32
C TYR A 143 0.14 -14.78 6.83
N GLU A 144 0.33 -16.08 7.00
CA GLU A 144 1.62 -16.65 7.44
C GLU A 144 2.74 -16.38 6.44
N GLU A 145 2.48 -16.56 5.13
CA GLU A 145 3.42 -16.17 4.07
C GLU A 145 3.68 -14.67 4.08
N ALA A 146 2.64 -13.82 4.16
CA ALA A 146 2.78 -12.38 4.19
C ALA A 146 3.61 -11.90 5.39
N ILE A 147 3.38 -12.45 6.59
CA ILE A 147 4.13 -12.16 7.81
C ILE A 147 5.59 -12.61 7.64
N GLY A 148 5.82 -13.81 7.08
CA GLY A 148 7.17 -14.32 6.83
C GLY A 148 7.97 -13.44 5.87
N VAL A 149 7.35 -12.95 4.80
CA VAL A 149 7.95 -12.01 3.84
C VAL A 149 8.19 -10.65 4.50
N ALA A 150 7.18 -10.03 5.11
CA ALA A 150 7.32 -8.72 5.76
C ALA A 150 8.33 -8.72 6.93
N SER A 151 8.45 -9.83 7.66
CA SER A 151 9.44 -9.98 8.74
C SER A 151 10.87 -10.05 8.22
N ARG A 152 11.10 -10.56 7.01
CA ARG A 152 12.42 -10.59 6.37
C ARG A 152 12.79 -9.22 5.79
N GLU A 153 11.85 -8.58 5.10
CA GLU A 153 12.07 -7.28 4.44
C GLU A 153 12.19 -6.11 5.42
N TYR A 154 11.36 -6.11 6.48
CA TYR A 154 11.20 -4.95 7.37
C TYR A 154 11.47 -5.25 8.84
N GLY A 155 11.59 -6.52 9.23
CA GLY A 155 11.72 -6.97 10.61
C GLY A 155 10.38 -7.23 11.32
N GLU A 156 10.43 -8.04 12.39
CA GLU A 156 9.23 -8.45 13.14
C GLU A 156 8.47 -7.29 13.82
N GLN A 157 9.16 -6.20 14.16
CA GLN A 157 8.58 -5.05 14.87
C GLN A 157 8.08 -3.95 13.93
N HIS A 158 8.17 -4.14 12.62
CA HIS A 158 7.70 -3.16 11.65
C HIS A 158 6.16 -3.07 11.62
N HIS A 159 5.63 -1.87 11.37
CA HIS A 159 4.19 -1.62 11.40
C HIS A 159 3.40 -2.49 10.39
N ILE A 160 3.95 -2.72 9.19
CA ILE A 160 3.35 -3.64 8.20
C ILE A 160 3.23 -5.05 8.78
N THR A 161 4.33 -5.59 9.32
CA THR A 161 4.36 -6.92 9.94
C THR A 161 3.37 -7.04 11.10
N ALA A 162 3.24 -5.99 11.92
CA ALA A 162 2.29 -5.92 13.03
C ALA A 162 0.83 -5.97 12.54
N SER A 163 0.47 -5.22 11.50
CA SER A 163 -0.88 -5.24 10.92
C SER A 163 -1.25 -6.58 10.31
N LEU A 164 -0.29 -7.30 9.70
CA LEU A 164 -0.52 -8.65 9.19
C LEU A 164 -0.79 -9.65 10.34
N MET A 165 -0.02 -9.58 11.42
CA MET A 165 -0.26 -10.38 12.64
C MET A 165 -1.62 -10.06 13.29
N GLU A 166 -2.05 -8.79 13.28
CA GLU A 166 -3.37 -8.40 13.79
C GLU A 166 -4.52 -8.99 12.95
N ASN A 167 -4.39 -8.95 11.61
CA ASN A 167 -5.37 -9.57 10.73
C ASN A 167 -5.46 -11.10 10.93
N GLN A 168 -4.31 -11.78 11.11
CA GLN A 168 -4.29 -13.20 11.47
C GLN A 168 -4.94 -13.47 12.85
N ALA A 169 -4.65 -12.64 13.86
CA ALA A 169 -5.27 -12.73 15.18
C ALA A 169 -6.80 -12.56 15.13
N ASN A 170 -7.30 -11.70 14.25
CA ASN A 170 -8.74 -11.53 14.05
C ASN A 170 -9.40 -12.78 13.45
N ILE A 171 -8.74 -13.53 12.56
CA ILE A 171 -9.24 -14.84 12.10
C ILE A 171 -9.38 -15.82 13.27
N TYR A 172 -8.34 -15.96 14.10
CA TYR A 172 -8.39 -16.86 15.25
C TYR A 172 -9.52 -16.48 16.23
N ARG A 173 -9.74 -15.18 16.47
CA ARG A 173 -10.90 -14.68 17.25
C ARG A 173 -12.24 -15.03 16.60
N MET A 174 -12.38 -14.95 15.27
CA MET A 174 -13.59 -15.37 14.56
C MET A 174 -13.83 -16.88 14.64
N LYS A 175 -12.77 -17.70 14.59
CA LYS A 175 -12.81 -19.16 14.81
C LYS A 175 -13.04 -19.54 16.29
N LYS A 176 -12.96 -18.59 17.23
CA LYS A 176 -12.93 -18.78 18.70
C LYS A 176 -11.73 -19.62 19.19
N ASP A 177 -10.67 -19.68 18.40
CA ASP A 177 -9.43 -20.38 18.71
C ASP A 177 -8.45 -19.43 19.39
N TYR A 178 -8.71 -19.13 20.66
CA TYR A 178 -7.92 -18.18 21.43
C TYR A 178 -6.55 -18.76 21.81
N ASP A 179 -6.45 -20.07 22.01
CA ASP A 179 -5.22 -20.76 22.38
C ASP A 179 -4.19 -20.68 21.24
N THR A 180 -4.60 -20.93 19.99
CA THR A 180 -3.71 -20.75 18.83
C THR A 180 -3.33 -19.28 18.63
N CYS A 181 -4.23 -18.31 18.86
CA CYS A 181 -3.87 -16.88 18.77
C CYS A 181 -2.79 -16.46 19.78
N LEU A 182 -2.83 -17.04 20.98
CA LEU A 182 -1.83 -16.81 22.03
C LEU A 182 -0.52 -17.54 21.70
N ALA A 183 -0.60 -18.80 21.24
CA ALA A 183 0.56 -19.61 20.87
C ALA A 183 1.37 -19.02 19.70
N HIS A 184 0.70 -18.53 18.65
CA HIS A 184 1.36 -17.81 17.54
C HIS A 184 1.87 -16.42 17.96
N GLY A 185 1.60 -15.98 19.19
CA GLY A 185 2.00 -14.68 19.72
C GLY A 185 1.40 -13.50 18.97
N ALA A 186 0.43 -13.70 18.07
CA ALA A 186 -0.20 -12.67 17.25
C ALA A 186 -1.03 -11.73 18.15
N CYS A 187 -1.89 -12.32 18.99
CA CYS A 187 -2.62 -11.60 20.04
C CYS A 187 -1.66 -10.87 21.01
N ALA A 188 -0.54 -11.50 21.40
CA ALA A 188 0.36 -10.98 22.45
C ALA A 188 1.36 -9.92 21.94
N ARG A 189 1.83 -10.01 20.69
CA ARG A 189 2.73 -9.02 20.07
C ARG A 189 2.01 -7.72 19.78
N HIS A 190 0.77 -7.77 19.28
CA HIS A 190 -0.06 -6.59 19.06
C HIS A 190 -0.17 -5.76 20.36
N SER A 191 -0.56 -6.35 21.50
CA SER A 191 -0.60 -5.63 22.78
C SER A 191 0.75 -5.02 23.20
N ARG A 192 1.88 -5.68 22.89
CA ARG A 192 3.23 -5.14 23.21
C ARG A 192 3.67 -4.02 22.27
N ILE A 193 3.30 -4.07 20.99
CA ILE A 193 3.57 -3.01 20.02
C ILE A 193 2.72 -1.79 20.37
N ASP A 194 1.43 -1.97 20.67
CA ASP A 194 0.55 -0.91 21.15
C ASP A 194 1.05 -0.28 22.46
N LEU A 195 1.48 -1.09 23.44
CA LEU A 195 2.07 -0.60 24.69
C LEU A 195 3.40 0.13 24.48
N ARG A 196 4.16 -0.15 23.41
CA ARG A 196 5.38 0.58 23.05
C ARG A 196 5.08 1.85 22.25
N ALA A 197 4.12 1.82 21.33
CA ALA A 197 3.65 3.00 20.60
C ALA A 197 2.94 4.02 21.51
N ARG A 198 2.36 3.57 22.63
CA ARG A 198 1.81 4.41 23.72
C ARG A 198 2.85 4.87 24.75
N GLN A 199 4.12 4.49 24.63
CA GLN A 199 5.20 4.92 25.55
C GLN A 199 5.92 6.26 25.26
N PRO A 200 5.68 7.06 24.20
CA PRO A 200 6.45 8.30 23.97
C PRO A 200 6.02 9.51 24.83
N ALA A 201 5.13 9.36 25.80
CA ALA A 201 4.73 10.45 26.72
C ALA A 201 5.23 10.27 28.17
N ARG A 202 5.06 9.07 28.76
CA ARG A 202 5.23 8.85 30.22
C ARG A 202 6.67 8.93 30.77
N ARG A 203 7.67 9.29 29.96
CA ARG A 203 9.07 9.44 30.41
C ARG A 203 9.51 10.89 30.62
N GLN A 204 8.78 11.88 30.11
CA GLN A 204 9.09 13.30 30.36
C GLN A 204 8.43 13.76 31.68
N ASP A 205 7.15 13.44 31.89
CA ASP A 205 6.40 13.76 33.11
C ASP A 205 7.09 13.26 34.41
N ALA A 206 7.78 12.11 34.33
CA ALA A 206 8.48 11.50 35.47
C ALA A 206 9.83 12.16 35.82
N ALA A 207 10.36 13.02 34.95
CA ALA A 207 11.53 13.84 35.23
C ALA A 207 11.13 15.18 35.88
N GLU A 208 10.08 15.83 35.37
CA GLU A 208 9.57 17.09 35.93
C GLU A 208 8.98 16.90 37.33
N SER A 209 8.32 15.77 37.60
CA SER A 209 7.79 15.47 38.94
C SER A 209 8.86 15.19 40.00
N ARG A 210 10.13 14.98 39.62
CA ARG A 210 11.25 14.84 40.56
C ARG A 210 11.88 16.19 40.86
N GLY A 211 12.15 17.00 39.82
CA GLY A 211 12.66 18.37 39.99
C GLY A 211 11.77 19.26 40.87
N ASN A 212 10.44 19.12 40.77
CA ASN A 212 9.50 19.89 41.60
C ASN A 212 9.35 19.40 43.05
N ARG A 213 9.83 18.19 43.42
CA ARG A 213 9.83 17.74 44.82
C ARG A 213 10.99 18.36 45.59
N ASP A 214 12.18 18.26 45.01
CA ASP A 214 13.41 18.79 45.59
C ASP A 214 13.35 20.32 45.78
N HIS A 215 12.55 21.03 44.96
CA HIS A 215 12.34 22.47 45.08
C HIS A 215 11.28 22.89 46.13
N GLN A 216 10.37 21.99 46.54
CA GLN A 216 9.39 22.29 47.60
C GLN A 216 9.90 21.90 49.00
N GLU A 217 10.70 20.85 49.12
CA GLU A 217 11.29 20.44 50.41
C GLU A 217 12.39 21.42 50.89
N GLY A 218 13.05 22.14 49.97
CA GLY A 218 14.06 23.15 50.30
C GLY A 218 13.55 24.50 50.83
N LEU A 219 12.24 24.74 50.87
CA LEU A 219 11.64 26.04 51.25
C LEU A 219 10.85 26.04 52.58
N GLN A 220 10.85 24.93 53.33
CA GLN A 220 10.07 24.82 54.59
C GLN A 220 10.89 24.64 55.88
N THR A 221 12.23 24.63 55.81
CA THR A 221 13.08 24.52 57.01
C THR A 221 14.04 25.71 57.15
N GLY A 222 13.58 26.78 57.81
CA GLY A 222 14.37 28.00 57.97
C GLY A 222 13.89 28.96 59.07
N ALA A 223 13.92 28.55 60.34
CA ALA A 223 13.96 29.45 61.50
C ALA A 223 14.33 28.67 62.78
N GLY A 224 15.50 28.92 63.39
CA GLY A 224 15.94 28.17 64.57
C GLY A 224 17.34 28.51 65.13
N ALA A 225 17.50 29.75 65.61
CA ALA A 225 18.43 30.21 66.65
C ALA A 225 19.91 29.70 66.72
N ASP A 226 20.82 30.64 66.46
CA ASP A 226 21.80 31.18 67.44
C ASP A 226 22.99 30.32 67.95
N GLY A 227 24.09 31.01 68.32
CA GLY A 227 25.27 30.44 68.99
C GLY A 227 26.54 30.32 68.14
N GLY A 228 27.37 31.37 68.10
CA GLY A 228 28.67 31.35 67.40
C GLY A 228 29.86 30.85 68.24
N ARG A 229 30.98 30.56 67.57
CA ARG A 229 32.35 30.70 68.11
C ARG A 229 33.40 30.78 67.00
N LEU A 230 34.51 31.44 67.32
CA LEU A 230 35.59 31.85 66.43
C LEU A 230 36.66 30.76 66.24
N ALA A 231 37.24 30.66 65.04
CA ALA A 231 38.65 30.33 64.81
C ALA A 231 39.08 30.65 63.36
N GLU A 232 40.01 31.59 63.22
CA GLU A 232 40.84 31.90 62.03
C GLU A 232 42.26 31.30 62.20
N PRO A 233 43.21 31.48 61.27
CA PRO A 233 43.15 31.47 59.79
C PRO A 233 44.29 30.60 59.16
N ALA A 234 44.35 30.52 57.83
CA ALA A 234 45.62 30.32 57.11
C ALA A 234 45.58 30.89 55.68
N GLU A 235 46.50 31.82 55.39
CA GLU A 235 46.90 32.24 54.03
C GLU A 235 47.73 31.10 53.36
N ALA A 236 48.11 31.04 52.08
CA ALA A 236 48.04 31.90 50.89
C ALA A 236 48.27 30.96 49.64
N SER A 237 48.46 31.34 48.37
CA SER A 237 48.48 32.60 47.59
C SER A 237 48.45 32.27 46.08
N GLY A 238 48.11 33.24 45.22
CA GLY A 238 48.68 33.36 43.87
C GLY A 238 48.00 32.60 42.70
N GLY A 239 47.73 33.32 41.60
CA GLY A 239 47.40 32.71 40.30
C GLY A 239 46.35 33.49 39.49
N ALA A 240 46.76 34.54 38.76
CA ALA A 240 45.84 35.40 38.03
C ALA A 240 45.81 35.15 36.50
N ALA A 241 44.58 35.25 35.95
CA ALA A 241 44.22 35.89 34.68
C ALA A 241 44.45 35.22 33.29
N HIS A 242 43.45 35.49 32.43
CA HIS A 242 43.41 35.54 30.95
C HIS A 242 43.25 34.25 30.12
N GLY A 243 42.37 34.30 29.10
CA GLY A 243 42.30 33.31 28.02
C GLY A 243 40.93 33.21 27.30
N CYS A 244 40.80 33.84 26.14
CA CYS A 244 39.62 33.97 25.28
C CYS A 244 38.83 32.70 24.88
N ARG A 245 37.54 32.88 24.53
CA ARG A 245 36.75 31.97 23.66
C ARG A 245 37.26 32.01 22.21
N PRO A 246 37.16 30.90 21.47
CA PRO A 246 36.13 30.73 20.43
C PRO A 246 35.41 29.36 20.58
N GLY A 247 34.37 28.96 19.85
CA GLY A 247 33.56 29.57 18.78
C GLY A 247 32.88 28.44 17.99
N ALA A 248 31.55 28.45 17.86
CA ALA A 248 30.78 27.43 17.14
C ALA A 248 29.60 28.07 16.37
N PRO A 249 29.22 27.57 15.17
CA PRO A 249 28.43 28.34 14.21
C PRO A 249 26.91 28.17 14.35
N GLN A 250 26.16 29.21 13.96
CA GLN A 250 24.71 29.13 13.72
C GLN A 250 24.41 28.71 12.26
N PRO A 251 23.33 27.95 12.01
CA PRO A 251 22.85 27.69 10.65
C PRO A 251 22.10 28.90 10.07
N ARG A 252 22.37 29.22 8.80
CA ARG A 252 21.68 30.29 8.04
C ARG A 252 20.30 29.83 7.58
N ALA A 253 19.30 30.71 7.68
CA ALA A 253 18.02 30.57 7.02
C ALA A 253 18.11 30.88 5.51
N LEU A 254 17.31 30.20 4.69
CA LEU A 254 17.14 30.49 3.26
C LEU A 254 15.90 31.38 3.01
N PRO A 255 15.92 32.27 2.00
CA PRO A 255 14.83 33.20 1.73
C PRO A 255 13.67 32.56 0.95
N GLN A 256 12.44 32.97 1.26
CA GLN A 256 11.24 32.58 0.50
C GLN A 256 10.99 33.52 -0.69
N GLY A 257 10.57 32.96 -1.83
CA GLY A 257 10.08 33.71 -2.99
C GLY A 257 8.59 34.07 -2.90
N PRO A 258 8.09 35.03 -3.70
CA PRO A 258 6.80 35.66 -3.44
C PRO A 258 5.58 34.95 -4.04
N GLY A 259 4.62 34.66 -3.15
CA GLY A 259 3.18 34.97 -3.28
C GLY A 259 2.43 34.72 -4.60
N ARG A 260 1.44 33.81 -4.54
CA ARG A 260 0.13 34.02 -5.17
C ARG A 260 -1.00 33.61 -4.23
N CYS A 261 -1.83 34.59 -3.87
CA CYS A 261 -3.12 34.34 -3.23
C CYS A 261 -4.09 33.68 -4.23
N ARG A 262 -4.88 32.70 -3.77
CA ARG A 262 -6.19 32.39 -4.35
C ARG A 262 -7.19 32.09 -3.24
N GLU A 263 -8.42 32.54 -3.44
CA GLU A 263 -9.41 32.75 -2.39
C GLU A 263 -10.11 31.47 -1.91
N ARG A 264 -10.66 31.54 -0.69
CA ARG A 264 -11.66 30.59 -0.21
C ARG A 264 -13.06 31.04 -0.66
N ALA A 265 -13.84 30.10 -1.17
CA ALA A 265 -15.30 30.18 -1.27
C ALA A 265 -15.91 28.83 -0.77
N PRO A 266 -17.18 28.78 -0.36
CA PRO A 266 -17.51 28.14 0.92
C PRO A 266 -18.12 26.73 0.82
N ARG A 267 -18.17 26.08 1.99
CA ARG A 267 -18.99 24.88 2.26
C ARG A 267 -20.46 25.14 1.90
N GLN A 268 -21.10 24.17 1.24
CA GLN A 268 -22.55 23.99 1.35
C GLN A 268 -22.87 22.59 1.88
N SER A 269 -23.84 22.57 2.79
CA SER A 269 -24.36 21.39 3.46
C SER A 269 -25.72 21.01 2.87
N GLY A 270 -25.88 19.75 2.50
CA GLY A 270 -27.14 19.11 2.12
C GLY A 270 -26.82 17.67 1.72
N GLY A 271 -27.55 16.65 2.15
CA GLY A 271 -28.89 16.65 2.74
C GLY A 271 -29.69 15.59 2.02
N PHE A 272 -30.05 14.50 2.72
CA PHE A 272 -30.60 13.27 2.14
C PHE A 272 -31.81 13.50 1.21
N GLY A 273 -31.87 12.74 0.12
CA GLY A 273 -33.00 12.68 -0.81
C GLY A 273 -33.07 11.31 -1.51
N ASP A 274 -33.65 10.33 -0.83
CA ASP A 274 -33.90 8.98 -1.36
C ASP A 274 -35.13 9.00 -2.29
N LEU A 275 -35.01 8.47 -3.51
CA LEU A 275 -36.13 8.32 -4.44
C LEU A 275 -36.00 7.06 -5.30
N ARG A 276 -36.48 5.95 -4.72
CA ARG A 276 -36.58 4.64 -5.38
C ARG A 276 -37.60 4.63 -6.54
N ARG A 277 -37.34 3.73 -7.50
CA ARG A 277 -38.24 3.16 -8.53
C ARG A 277 -38.71 4.09 -9.66
N ARG A 278 -38.40 3.67 -10.89
CA ARG A 278 -39.41 3.03 -11.76
C ARG A 278 -38.77 2.00 -12.70
N VAL A 279 -39.28 0.77 -12.64
CA VAL A 279 -39.04 -0.28 -13.63
C VAL A 279 -40.29 -0.37 -14.51
N ARG A 280 -40.10 -0.20 -15.82
CA ARG A 280 -40.87 -0.81 -16.93
C ARG A 280 -39.83 -1.03 -18.03
N ALA A 281 -39.60 -2.20 -18.61
CA ALA A 281 -40.47 -3.32 -18.93
C ALA A 281 -41.52 -2.97 -20.00
N ASP A 282 -41.03 -2.92 -21.24
CA ASP A 282 -41.70 -3.29 -22.49
C ASP A 282 -40.57 -3.80 -23.43
N GLY A 283 -40.72 -4.84 -24.26
CA GLY A 283 -41.90 -5.67 -24.49
C GLY A 283 -42.20 -5.82 -25.98
N GLY A 284 -41.53 -6.75 -26.66
CA GLY A 284 -41.75 -7.08 -28.07
C GLY A 284 -40.48 -6.93 -28.94
N GLY A 285 -40.13 -7.85 -29.84
CA GLY A 285 -40.80 -9.08 -30.24
C GLY A 285 -40.99 -9.12 -31.76
N ALA A 286 -40.13 -9.87 -32.46
CA ALA A 286 -40.32 -10.23 -33.85
C ALA A 286 -39.58 -11.55 -34.14
N ALA A 287 -40.34 -12.61 -34.40
CA ALA A 287 -39.83 -13.86 -34.94
C ALA A 287 -40.04 -13.88 -36.46
N ALA A 288 -39.12 -14.51 -37.19
CA ALA A 288 -39.34 -14.91 -38.58
C ALA A 288 -38.56 -16.20 -38.87
N ASP A 289 -39.28 -17.31 -38.87
CA ASP A 289 -38.89 -18.51 -39.62
C ASP A 289 -38.75 -18.19 -41.12
N VAL A 290 -37.92 -18.94 -41.85
CA VAL A 290 -38.34 -19.71 -43.05
C VAL A 290 -37.22 -20.70 -43.45
N ALA A 291 -37.59 -21.98 -43.39
CA ALA A 291 -37.12 -23.14 -44.17
C ALA A 291 -35.78 -23.12 -44.95
N GLY A 292 -34.90 -24.06 -44.56
CA GLY A 292 -34.73 -25.31 -45.32
C GLY A 292 -33.70 -25.38 -46.46
N HIS A 293 -32.77 -26.34 -46.36
CA HIS A 293 -32.55 -27.33 -47.43
C HIS A 293 -31.87 -28.61 -46.89
N ARG A 294 -31.93 -29.70 -47.68
CA ARG A 294 -31.60 -31.07 -47.29
C ARG A 294 -30.20 -31.51 -47.75
N ARG A 295 -29.59 -32.39 -46.94
CA ARG A 295 -28.68 -33.52 -47.27
C ARG A 295 -27.84 -33.47 -48.57
N ALA A 296 -26.53 -33.68 -48.41
CA ALA A 296 -25.82 -34.81 -49.03
C ALA A 296 -24.48 -35.09 -48.32
N PRO A 297 -24.17 -36.35 -47.96
CA PRO A 297 -22.82 -36.88 -47.92
C PRO A 297 -22.59 -37.89 -49.05
N LEU A 298 -21.34 -37.99 -49.53
CA LEU A 298 -20.67 -39.15 -50.14
C LEU A 298 -19.62 -38.67 -51.17
N HIS A 299 -18.34 -38.84 -50.85
CA HIS A 299 -17.54 -39.87 -51.54
C HIS A 299 -16.17 -40.06 -50.86
N SER A 300 -15.92 -41.29 -50.44
CA SER A 300 -14.58 -41.87 -50.42
C SER A 300 -14.35 -42.59 -51.75
N GLY A 301 -13.13 -42.53 -52.26
CA GLY A 301 -12.68 -43.08 -53.55
C GLY A 301 -11.28 -42.58 -53.85
#